data_AF-A0A2V4NMZ5-F1
#
_entry.id   AF-A0A2V4NMZ5-F1
#
_cell.length_a   1.000
_cell.length_b   1.000
_cell.length_c   1.000
_cell.angle_alpha   90.00
_cell.angle_beta   90.00
_cell.angle_gamma   90.00
#
_symmetry.space_group_name_H-M   'P 1'
#
loop_
_entity.id
_entity.type
_entity.pdbx_description
1 polymer ?
#
loop_
_entity_poly.entity_id
_entity_poly.type
_entity_poly.pdbx_seq_one_letter_code
_entity_poly.pdbx_strand_id
1 'polypeptide(L)'
;MSLVLRFAAGSHKGLIREGNEDSGYAGPRLLAVADGMGGAAAGEVASSEALSSIIGLDDADPQADLLTLLNDAVQNANERLRQMVDHDPHLEGMGCTLTALLWTGERMGLVHVGDSRAYLLREGVLTQITQDHTWVQRLVDEGRITPEEAETHPQRSLLMRALDGRGQVEPDLSIREVRAGDRYLICSDGLSGPVSHQTLEETLGSYYAPESTIQELIQLALRGGGPDNITCVVADVLDVGPSDTLSGQFATTPVVVGAVAEGPHGTAVDNQVIDTPAGRAAGLGRPAPQQQAPGAFGPAAGYDQSGAGFGPAQGYESPGYGEEYGQQQGYGAPAEPEQPGTEEYPLAEQPPRKRRWFRRSAIGVVALGLIGGAAYAGWSWTQGQYYLGASDGKVTVYQGVNRNVAGVSLSSVKQQTDVPTRLLPLDQQQQLKGTIKVDSLGSADQRVKDYAAQAAVCAKVGQNTGGTALPGTAGPATAAAYHAAPRVGASPAVPSPGPSAGAQPSAGASASASPSPTTPDPAPPQLSQDEQRLAANCPPAS
;
A
#
# COMPACT_ATOMS: atom_id res chain seq x y z
N MET A 1 38.15 -22.39 -2.07
CA MET A 1 37.32 -21.20 -1.88
C MET A 1 36.00 -21.51 -2.55
N SER A 2 34.95 -21.60 -1.76
CA SER A 2 33.58 -21.69 -2.27
C SER A 2 32.95 -20.38 -1.84
N LEU A 3 32.68 -19.50 -2.79
CA LEU A 3 31.95 -18.29 -2.48
C LEU A 3 30.48 -18.64 -2.22
N VAL A 4 29.80 -17.88 -1.38
CA VAL A 4 28.34 -17.90 -1.18
C VAL A 4 27.81 -16.48 -1.04
N LEU A 5 26.58 -16.23 -1.49
CA LEU A 5 25.86 -14.99 -1.19
C LEU A 5 25.09 -15.15 0.12
N ARG A 6 25.29 -14.21 1.05
CA ARG A 6 24.37 -13.97 2.16
C ARG A 6 23.60 -12.70 1.87
N PHE A 7 22.28 -12.80 1.74
CA PHE A 7 21.45 -11.70 1.23
C PHE A 7 20.26 -11.40 2.14
N ALA A 8 19.73 -10.18 2.00
CA ALA A 8 18.45 -9.75 2.56
C ALA A 8 17.78 -8.76 1.62
N ALA A 9 16.45 -8.75 1.62
CA ALA A 9 15.63 -7.77 0.90
C ALA A 9 14.68 -7.09 1.88
N GLY A 10 14.34 -5.84 1.60
CA GLY A 10 13.31 -5.09 2.33
C GLY A 10 12.61 -4.11 1.40
N SER A 11 11.32 -3.89 1.66
CA SER A 11 10.51 -2.90 0.96
C SER A 11 9.61 -2.18 1.97
N HIS A 12 9.40 -0.88 1.76
CA HIS A 12 8.50 -0.05 2.54
C HIS A 12 7.84 1.00 1.65
N LYS A 13 6.54 1.20 1.85
CA LYS A 13 5.67 2.12 1.10
C LYS A 13 6.04 3.62 1.15
N GLY A 14 7.13 4.01 1.81
CA GLY A 14 7.37 5.39 2.23
C GLY A 14 6.31 5.94 3.20
N LEU A 15 6.23 7.27 3.28
CA LEU A 15 5.30 8.03 4.11
C LEU A 15 4.24 8.80 3.29
N ILE A 16 4.47 9.00 1.98
CA ILE A 16 3.62 9.83 1.11
C ILE A 16 2.72 8.99 0.17
N ARG A 17 3.24 7.90 -0.41
CA ARG A 17 2.51 7.10 -1.42
C ARG A 17 1.31 6.35 -0.81
N GLU A 18 0.26 6.12 -1.62
CA GLU A 18 -0.94 5.38 -1.16
C GLU A 18 -0.72 3.86 -1.15
N GLY A 19 -0.07 3.31 -2.17
CA GLY A 19 0.33 1.90 -2.33
C GLY A 19 1.86 1.74 -2.43
N ASN A 20 2.31 0.49 -2.56
CA ASN A 20 3.71 0.13 -2.80
C ASN A 20 3.83 -0.44 -4.20
N GLU A 21 4.43 0.31 -5.13
CA GLU A 21 4.56 -0.07 -6.53
C GLU A 21 5.93 -0.71 -6.83
N ASP A 22 6.88 -0.68 -5.89
CA ASP A 22 8.13 -1.43 -5.97
C ASP A 22 7.94 -2.94 -5.83
N SER A 23 8.82 -3.73 -6.46
CA SER A 23 8.98 -5.17 -6.24
C SER A 23 10.47 -5.53 -6.10
N GLY A 24 10.81 -6.46 -5.20
CA GLY A 24 12.19 -6.89 -4.96
C GLY A 24 12.35 -8.39 -4.72
N TYR A 25 13.48 -8.94 -5.16
CA TYR A 25 13.87 -10.35 -5.00
C TYR A 25 15.32 -10.46 -4.52
N ALA A 26 15.58 -11.37 -3.60
CA ALA A 26 16.92 -11.79 -3.24
C ALA A 26 16.96 -13.30 -3.01
N GLY A 27 17.69 -14.03 -3.85
CA GLY A 27 17.91 -15.47 -3.76
C GLY A 27 19.40 -15.83 -3.78
N PRO A 28 19.73 -17.13 -3.72
CA PRO A 28 21.12 -17.60 -3.69
C PRO A 28 21.99 -17.15 -4.86
N ARG A 29 21.41 -16.74 -6.00
CA ARG A 29 22.14 -16.28 -7.19
C ARG A 29 21.56 -15.04 -7.85
N LEU A 30 20.25 -14.82 -7.80
CA LEU A 30 19.57 -13.65 -8.36
C LEU A 30 19.25 -12.62 -7.27
N LEU A 31 19.63 -11.37 -7.51
CA LEU A 31 19.24 -10.20 -6.73
C LEU A 31 18.57 -9.21 -7.69
N ALA A 32 17.40 -8.66 -7.35
CA ALA A 32 16.70 -7.74 -8.25
C ALA A 32 15.78 -6.75 -7.53
N VAL A 33 15.63 -5.58 -8.14
CA VAL A 33 14.62 -4.56 -7.79
C VAL A 33 13.99 -4.04 -9.08
N ALA A 34 12.67 -3.85 -9.05
CA ALA A 34 11.87 -3.19 -10.07
C ALA A 34 11.01 -2.11 -9.40
N ASP A 35 11.16 -0.86 -9.80
CA ASP A 35 10.41 0.29 -9.31
C ASP A 35 9.25 0.55 -10.28
N GLY A 36 8.02 0.41 -9.78
CA GLY A 36 6.80 0.43 -10.58
C GLY A 36 6.24 1.83 -10.72
N MET A 37 5.93 2.25 -11.95
CA MET A 37 5.31 3.53 -12.24
C MET A 37 4.06 3.37 -13.12
N GLY A 38 3.06 4.21 -12.86
CA GLY A 38 1.87 4.25 -13.69
C GLY A 38 0.78 5.14 -13.14
N GLY A 39 -0.40 5.03 -13.76
CA GLY A 39 -1.64 5.57 -13.23
C GLY A 39 -2.21 4.69 -12.11
N ALA A 40 -3.54 4.64 -12.01
CA ALA A 40 -4.27 3.94 -10.96
C ALA A 40 -3.84 2.46 -10.77
N ALA A 41 -3.00 2.21 -9.76
CA ALA A 41 -2.47 0.88 -9.39
C ALA A 41 -1.82 0.13 -10.56
N ALA A 42 -1.19 0.84 -11.49
CA ALA A 42 -0.60 0.25 -12.68
C ALA A 42 0.90 -0.05 -12.50
N GLY A 43 1.60 0.67 -11.61
CA GLY A 43 3.00 0.42 -11.30
C GLY A 43 3.22 -0.89 -10.52
N GLU A 44 2.36 -1.19 -9.54
CA GLU A 44 2.40 -2.46 -8.77
C GLU A 44 2.28 -3.69 -9.68
N VAL A 45 1.46 -3.59 -10.73
CA VAL A 45 1.25 -4.64 -11.73
C VAL A 45 2.49 -4.79 -12.61
N ALA A 46 3.07 -3.68 -13.08
CA ALA A 46 4.23 -3.68 -13.95
C ALA A 46 5.50 -4.24 -13.25
N SER A 47 5.81 -3.76 -12.04
CA SER A 47 7.00 -4.23 -11.31
C SER A 47 6.87 -5.70 -10.90
N SER A 48 5.67 -6.13 -10.50
CA SER A 48 5.40 -7.52 -10.13
C SER A 48 5.59 -8.46 -11.32
N GLU A 49 5.08 -8.13 -12.52
CA GLU A 49 5.27 -8.98 -13.70
C GLU A 49 6.73 -8.97 -14.19
N ALA A 50 7.38 -7.81 -14.22
CA ALA A 50 8.79 -7.72 -14.62
C ALA A 50 9.70 -8.55 -13.72
N LEU A 51 9.48 -8.50 -12.40
CA LEU A 51 10.21 -9.33 -11.45
C LEU A 51 9.86 -10.83 -11.62
N SER A 52 8.57 -11.16 -11.72
CA SER A 52 8.10 -12.55 -11.93
C SER A 52 8.64 -13.18 -13.22
N SER A 53 8.94 -12.36 -14.23
CA SER A 53 9.58 -12.79 -15.47
C SER A 53 11.04 -13.21 -15.31
N ILE A 54 11.76 -12.67 -14.31
CA ILE A 54 13.18 -12.92 -14.12
C ILE A 54 13.52 -13.87 -12.96
N ILE A 55 12.61 -14.12 -12.01
CA ILE A 55 12.85 -14.99 -10.83
C ILE A 55 13.40 -16.38 -11.21
N GLY A 56 12.92 -16.97 -12.31
CA GLY A 56 13.39 -18.27 -12.80
C GLY A 56 14.88 -18.33 -13.20
N LEU A 57 15.57 -17.18 -13.25
CA LEU A 57 17.02 -17.13 -13.47
C LEU A 57 17.85 -17.62 -12.26
N ASP A 58 17.29 -17.62 -11.04
CA ASP A 58 17.97 -18.09 -9.84
C ASP A 58 18.33 -19.60 -9.96
N ASP A 59 17.45 -20.37 -10.61
CA ASP A 59 17.59 -21.80 -10.92
C ASP A 59 18.30 -22.08 -12.27
N ALA A 60 18.61 -21.07 -13.09
CA ALA A 60 19.16 -21.26 -14.44
C ALA A 60 20.58 -21.85 -14.44
N ASP A 61 20.99 -22.59 -15.47
CA ASP A 61 22.32 -23.23 -15.54
C ASP A 61 23.47 -22.20 -15.34
N PRO A 62 24.35 -22.36 -14.31
CA PRO A 62 25.51 -21.48 -14.11
C PRO A 62 26.49 -21.41 -15.30
N GLN A 63 26.44 -22.37 -16.23
CA GLN A 63 27.30 -22.43 -17.41
C GLN A 63 26.71 -21.74 -18.65
N ALA A 64 25.46 -21.28 -18.59
CA ALA A 64 24.82 -20.55 -19.70
C ALA A 64 25.44 -19.16 -19.91
N ASP A 65 25.25 -18.58 -21.11
CA ASP A 65 25.69 -17.20 -21.37
C ASP A 65 24.84 -16.23 -20.53
N LEU A 66 25.51 -15.65 -19.55
CA LEU A 66 24.93 -14.78 -18.53
C LEU A 66 24.29 -13.52 -19.12
N LEU A 67 24.88 -12.95 -20.18
CA LEU A 67 24.33 -11.74 -20.80
C LEU A 67 23.14 -12.07 -21.70
N THR A 68 23.14 -13.22 -22.37
CA THR A 68 21.99 -13.71 -23.14
C THR A 68 20.82 -14.01 -22.21
N LEU A 69 21.04 -14.73 -21.11
CA LEU A 69 19.99 -15.02 -20.12
C LEU A 69 19.35 -13.74 -19.57
N LEU A 70 20.17 -12.76 -19.18
CA LEU A 70 19.69 -11.49 -18.65
C LEU A 70 18.95 -10.66 -19.72
N ASN A 71 19.48 -10.57 -20.94
CA ASN A 71 18.81 -9.90 -22.05
C ASN A 71 17.44 -10.52 -22.33
N ASP A 72 17.40 -11.84 -22.53
CA ASP A 72 16.19 -12.55 -22.94
C ASP A 72 15.12 -12.46 -21.84
N ALA A 73 15.51 -12.49 -20.57
CA ALA A 73 14.60 -12.26 -19.45
C ALA A 73 14.00 -10.83 -19.46
N VAL A 74 14.79 -9.80 -19.78
CA VAL A 74 14.28 -8.42 -19.96
C VAL A 74 13.35 -8.31 -21.18
N GLN A 75 13.70 -8.90 -22.32
CA GLN A 75 12.83 -8.86 -23.50
C GLN A 75 11.50 -9.59 -23.23
N ASN A 76 11.54 -10.74 -22.53
CA ASN A 76 10.35 -11.48 -22.12
C ASN A 76 9.49 -10.67 -21.14
N ALA A 77 10.10 -10.00 -20.16
CA ALA A 77 9.37 -9.11 -19.24
C ALA A 77 8.63 -7.99 -20.00
N ASN A 78 9.33 -7.29 -20.90
CA ASN A 78 8.73 -6.21 -21.69
C ASN A 78 7.61 -6.72 -22.63
N GLU A 79 7.78 -7.91 -23.22
CA GLU A 79 6.76 -8.54 -24.06
C GLU A 79 5.51 -8.98 -23.25
N ARG A 80 5.66 -9.40 -21.99
CA ARG A 80 4.51 -9.66 -21.11
C ARG A 80 3.77 -8.38 -20.74
N LEU A 81 4.48 -7.30 -20.40
CA LEU A 81 3.87 -5.99 -20.15
C LEU A 81 3.06 -5.50 -21.36
N ARG A 82 3.58 -5.69 -22.59
CA ARG A 82 2.84 -5.43 -23.83
C ARG A 82 1.53 -6.23 -23.89
N GLN A 83 1.60 -7.54 -23.69
CA GLN A 83 0.43 -8.43 -23.75
C GLN A 83 -0.64 -8.07 -22.71
N MET A 84 -0.23 -7.54 -21.55
CA MET A 84 -1.14 -7.05 -20.52
C MET A 84 -1.84 -5.75 -20.95
N VAL A 85 -1.12 -4.78 -21.51
CA VAL A 85 -1.72 -3.54 -22.06
C VAL A 85 -2.62 -3.82 -23.27
N ASP A 86 -2.25 -4.77 -24.12
CA ASP A 86 -3.08 -5.21 -25.26
C ASP A 86 -4.37 -5.91 -24.80
N HIS A 87 -4.36 -6.56 -23.63
CA HIS A 87 -5.55 -7.22 -23.05
C HIS A 87 -6.44 -6.26 -22.25
N ASP A 88 -5.84 -5.38 -21.44
CA ASP A 88 -6.53 -4.35 -20.68
C ASP A 88 -5.92 -2.96 -20.97
N PRO A 89 -6.54 -2.17 -21.87
CA PRO A 89 -6.12 -0.81 -22.17
C PRO A 89 -6.16 0.16 -20.97
N HIS A 90 -6.78 -0.21 -19.83
CA HIS A 90 -6.69 0.59 -18.61
C HIS A 90 -5.29 0.57 -17.97
N LEU A 91 -4.44 -0.40 -18.37
CA LEU A 91 -3.02 -0.46 -18.00
C LEU A 91 -2.14 0.41 -18.92
N GLU A 92 -2.69 1.16 -19.89
CA GLU A 92 -1.90 2.00 -20.77
C GLU A 92 -1.08 3.04 -19.98
N GLY A 93 0.24 3.04 -20.20
CA GLY A 93 1.16 3.91 -19.49
C GLY A 93 1.70 3.33 -18.19
N MET A 94 1.39 2.07 -17.85
CA MET A 94 2.17 1.33 -16.87
C MET A 94 3.60 1.09 -17.37
N GLY A 95 4.54 1.01 -16.44
CA GLY A 95 5.87 0.51 -16.69
C GLY A 95 6.68 0.38 -15.41
N CYS A 96 7.91 -0.09 -15.51
CA CYS A 96 8.81 -0.16 -14.37
C CYS A 96 10.27 -0.01 -14.77
N THR A 97 11.12 0.29 -13.80
CA THR A 97 12.56 0.03 -13.91
C THR A 97 12.82 -1.48 -13.78
N LEU A 98 14.04 -1.90 -14.09
CA LEU A 98 14.53 -3.21 -13.67
C LEU A 98 16.04 -3.19 -13.50
N THR A 99 16.53 -3.49 -12.29
CA THR A 99 17.95 -3.67 -12.01
C THR A 99 18.17 -5.00 -11.34
N ALA A 100 18.97 -5.88 -11.96
CA ALA A 100 19.23 -7.21 -11.44
C ALA A 100 20.70 -7.63 -11.58
N LEU A 101 21.17 -8.36 -10.56
CA LEU A 101 22.46 -9.02 -10.51
C LEU A 101 22.24 -10.54 -10.51
N LEU A 102 22.86 -11.26 -11.44
CA LEU A 102 22.80 -12.72 -11.52
C LEU A 102 24.20 -13.33 -11.36
N TRP A 103 24.34 -14.20 -10.39
CA TRP A 103 25.60 -14.79 -9.98
C TRP A 103 25.77 -16.24 -10.48
N THR A 104 27.00 -16.55 -10.91
CA THR A 104 27.40 -17.85 -11.49
C THR A 104 28.34 -18.66 -10.59
N GLY A 105 28.69 -18.15 -9.40
CA GLY A 105 29.79 -18.65 -8.58
C GLY A 105 31.05 -17.79 -8.73
N GLU A 106 31.47 -17.51 -9.97
CA GLU A 106 32.71 -16.78 -10.27
C GLU A 106 32.49 -15.35 -10.75
N ARG A 107 31.37 -15.10 -11.44
CA ARG A 107 31.07 -13.83 -12.12
C ARG A 107 29.67 -13.35 -11.79
N MET A 108 29.50 -12.03 -11.75
CA MET A 108 28.22 -11.35 -11.58
C MET A 108 27.83 -10.69 -12.90
N GLY A 109 26.67 -11.03 -13.44
CA GLY A 109 26.05 -10.33 -14.55
C GLY A 109 25.16 -9.23 -14.01
N LEU A 110 25.26 -8.03 -14.55
CA LEU A 110 24.36 -6.91 -14.27
C LEU A 110 23.49 -6.66 -15.50
N VAL A 111 22.20 -6.47 -15.26
CA VAL A 111 21.27 -5.88 -16.21
C VAL A 111 20.56 -4.69 -15.57
N HIS A 112 20.37 -3.61 -16.34
CA HIS A 112 19.80 -2.37 -15.83
C HIS A 112 18.97 -1.63 -16.89
N VAL A 113 17.78 -1.19 -16.48
CA VAL A 113 16.88 -0.28 -17.18
C VAL A 113 16.24 0.65 -16.16
N GLY A 114 16.27 1.97 -16.40
CA GLY A 114 15.65 2.96 -15.52
C GLY A 114 16.63 3.64 -14.59
N ASP A 115 16.19 4.07 -13.40
CA ASP A 115 17.00 4.85 -12.45
C ASP A 115 17.16 4.20 -11.07
N SER A 116 16.56 3.03 -10.84
CA SER A 116 16.92 2.16 -9.72
C SER A 116 18.38 1.75 -9.82
N ARG A 117 19.14 1.82 -8.73
CA ARG A 117 20.60 1.79 -8.75
C ARG A 117 21.14 0.49 -8.18
N ALA A 118 22.30 0.06 -8.69
CA ALA A 118 23.13 -0.92 -8.00
C ALA A 118 24.49 -0.32 -7.63
N TYR A 119 25.01 -0.74 -6.48
CA TYR A 119 26.29 -0.33 -5.92
C TYR A 119 27.12 -1.56 -5.52
N LEU A 120 28.44 -1.39 -5.55
CA LEU A 120 29.43 -2.32 -5.01
C LEU A 120 30.26 -1.58 -3.94
N LEU A 121 30.20 -2.04 -2.70
CA LEU A 121 31.17 -1.72 -1.66
C LEU A 121 32.31 -2.76 -1.73
N ARG A 122 33.53 -2.31 -2.02
CA ARG A 122 34.74 -3.13 -2.02
C ARG A 122 35.86 -2.36 -1.33
N GLU A 123 36.58 -3.02 -0.42
CA GLU A 123 37.72 -2.43 0.32
C GLU A 123 37.39 -1.10 1.04
N GLY A 124 36.12 -0.92 1.42
CA GLY A 124 35.62 0.28 2.09
C GLY A 124 35.24 1.45 1.18
N VAL A 125 35.27 1.28 -0.16
CA VAL A 125 34.85 2.28 -1.14
C VAL A 125 33.54 1.87 -1.80
N LEU A 126 32.51 2.72 -1.74
CA LEU A 126 31.24 2.51 -2.42
C LEU A 126 31.31 3.03 -3.86
N THR A 127 31.07 2.16 -4.83
CA THR A 127 31.01 2.52 -6.27
C THR A 127 29.61 2.27 -6.82
N GLN A 128 28.99 3.25 -7.46
CA GLN A 128 27.79 3.00 -8.27
C GLN A 128 28.16 2.20 -9.52
N ILE A 129 27.46 1.09 -9.76
CA ILE A 129 27.78 0.15 -10.84
C ILE A 129 26.78 0.19 -12.02
N THR A 130 25.67 0.91 -11.87
CA THR A 130 24.69 1.29 -12.91
C THR A 130 24.82 2.77 -13.29
N GLN A 131 24.25 3.17 -14.43
CA GLN A 131 24.14 4.57 -14.85
C GLN A 131 22.67 4.89 -15.14
N ASP A 132 22.09 5.79 -14.35
CA ASP A 132 20.66 6.09 -14.37
C ASP A 132 20.17 6.52 -15.77
N HIS A 133 19.11 5.90 -16.26
CA HIS A 133 18.46 6.27 -17.53
C HIS A 133 17.51 7.45 -17.36
N THR A 134 17.97 8.53 -16.72
CA THR A 134 17.20 9.78 -16.52
C THR A 134 17.59 10.88 -17.50
N TRP A 135 16.70 11.86 -17.67
CA TRP A 135 16.98 13.06 -18.44
C TRP A 135 18.14 13.86 -17.87
N VAL A 136 18.27 13.92 -16.53
CA VAL A 136 19.36 14.66 -15.89
C VAL A 136 20.71 13.98 -16.03
N GLN A 137 20.77 12.64 -15.98
CA GLN A 137 22.01 11.92 -16.26
C GLN A 137 22.52 12.23 -17.68
N ARG A 138 21.62 12.24 -18.67
CA ARG A 138 21.96 12.67 -20.03
C ARG A 138 22.50 14.10 -20.10
N LEU A 139 21.96 15.04 -19.31
CA LEU A 139 22.48 16.41 -19.26
C LEU A 139 23.88 16.47 -18.61
N VAL A 140 24.17 15.62 -17.63
CA VAL A 140 25.51 15.46 -17.05
C VAL A 140 26.48 14.87 -18.08
N ASP A 141 26.07 13.83 -18.81
CA ASP A 141 26.88 13.17 -19.85
C ASP A 141 27.18 14.13 -21.03
N GLU A 142 26.21 14.99 -21.40
CA GLU A 142 26.38 16.07 -22.38
C GLU A 142 27.22 17.25 -21.84
N GLY A 143 27.63 17.24 -20.56
CA GLY A 143 28.41 18.30 -19.91
C GLY A 143 27.63 19.61 -19.72
N ARG A 144 26.30 19.53 -19.67
CA ARG A 144 25.38 20.70 -19.66
C ARG A 144 24.98 21.15 -18.26
N ILE A 145 24.98 20.22 -17.30
CA ILE A 145 24.84 20.47 -15.86
C ILE A 145 25.90 19.65 -15.11
N THR A 146 26.21 20.01 -13.87
CA THR A 146 27.07 19.17 -13.01
C THR A 146 26.25 18.07 -12.30
N PRO A 147 26.89 17.02 -11.74
CA PRO A 147 26.19 16.00 -10.94
C PRO A 147 25.42 16.60 -9.75
N GLU A 148 25.97 17.63 -9.10
CA GLU A 148 25.34 18.31 -7.96
C GLU A 148 24.11 19.13 -8.38
N GLU A 149 24.12 19.69 -9.60
CA GLU A 149 22.96 20.34 -10.19
C GLU A 149 21.87 19.34 -10.56
N ALA A 150 22.24 18.11 -10.97
CA ALA A 150 21.30 17.05 -11.30
C ALA A 150 20.46 16.59 -10.09
N GLU A 151 21.07 16.47 -8.89
CA GLU A 151 20.38 16.08 -7.65
C GLU A 151 19.22 17.03 -7.28
N THR A 152 19.37 18.32 -7.54
CA THR A 152 18.36 19.35 -7.20
C THR A 152 17.45 19.72 -8.36
N HIS A 153 17.63 19.11 -9.54
CA HIS A 153 16.91 19.47 -10.75
C HIS A 153 15.40 19.12 -10.67
N PRO A 154 14.48 19.99 -11.12
CA PRO A 154 13.03 19.73 -11.05
C PRO A 154 12.55 18.49 -11.82
N GLN A 155 13.33 18.02 -12.80
CA GLN A 155 13.03 16.84 -13.62
C GLN A 155 14.02 15.69 -13.38
N ARG A 156 14.57 15.55 -12.16
CA ARG A 156 15.57 14.50 -11.87
C ARG A 156 15.03 13.07 -12.08
N SER A 157 13.82 12.77 -11.62
CA SER A 157 13.13 11.49 -11.82
C SER A 157 12.40 11.38 -13.17
N LEU A 158 12.81 12.15 -14.19
CA LEU A 158 12.26 12.01 -15.54
C LEU A 158 13.01 10.90 -16.28
N LEU A 159 12.42 9.71 -16.30
CA LEU A 159 12.96 8.54 -16.99
C LEU A 159 12.98 8.71 -18.52
N MET A 160 14.06 8.19 -19.11
CA MET A 160 14.31 8.13 -20.55
C MET A 160 14.25 6.70 -21.11
N ARG A 161 14.35 5.68 -20.25
CA ARG A 161 14.15 4.26 -20.56
C ARG A 161 13.45 3.57 -19.39
N ALA A 162 12.56 2.64 -19.70
CA ALA A 162 11.84 1.79 -18.76
C ALA A 162 11.31 0.55 -19.50
N LEU A 163 10.78 -0.42 -18.77
CA LEU A 163 9.95 -1.49 -19.32
C LEU A 163 8.50 -1.01 -19.32
N ASP A 164 7.97 -0.59 -20.48
CA ASP A 164 6.59 -0.07 -20.62
C ASP A 164 5.76 -0.83 -21.67
N GLY A 165 6.28 -1.98 -22.14
CA GLY A 165 5.68 -2.77 -23.22
C GLY A 165 5.85 -2.17 -24.63
N ARG A 166 6.42 -0.96 -24.78
CA ARG A 166 6.54 -0.31 -26.09
C ARG A 166 7.90 -0.58 -26.74
N GLY A 167 7.87 -1.02 -28.00
CA GLY A 167 9.08 -1.26 -28.80
C GLY A 167 10.02 -2.34 -28.23
N GLN A 168 11.28 -2.32 -28.66
CA GLN A 168 12.34 -3.11 -28.04
C GLN A 168 13.08 -2.23 -27.04
N VAL A 169 13.38 -2.77 -25.86
CA VAL A 169 14.19 -2.11 -24.85
C VAL A 169 15.63 -2.58 -25.03
N GLU A 170 16.58 -1.64 -25.02
CA GLU A 170 18.02 -1.93 -24.99
C GLU A 170 18.51 -1.77 -23.54
N PRO A 171 18.65 -2.86 -22.76
CA PRO A 171 19.15 -2.78 -21.40
C PRO A 171 20.67 -2.63 -21.37
N ASP A 172 21.18 -1.95 -20.34
CA ASP A 172 22.61 -1.91 -20.08
C ASP A 172 23.04 -3.26 -19.46
N LEU A 173 23.98 -3.93 -20.12
CA LEU A 173 24.45 -5.28 -19.79
C LEU A 173 25.95 -5.28 -19.52
N SER A 174 26.38 -5.88 -18.41
CA SER A 174 27.81 -6.00 -18.09
C SER A 174 28.13 -7.23 -17.23
N ILE A 175 29.38 -7.72 -17.31
CA ILE A 175 29.90 -8.76 -16.42
C ILE A 175 30.93 -8.13 -15.48
N ARG A 176 30.89 -8.48 -14.20
CA ARG A 176 31.83 -8.05 -13.17
C ARG A 176 32.48 -9.23 -12.44
N GLU A 177 33.72 -9.03 -12.03
CA GLU A 177 34.52 -9.95 -11.20
C GLU A 177 34.02 -9.90 -9.76
N VAL A 178 33.76 -11.07 -9.17
CA VAL A 178 33.27 -11.24 -7.79
C VAL A 178 34.44 -11.62 -6.88
N ARG A 179 34.53 -11.00 -5.70
CA ARG A 179 35.56 -11.26 -4.69
C ARG A 179 34.93 -11.47 -3.31
N ALA A 180 35.58 -12.30 -2.49
CA ALA A 180 35.21 -12.43 -1.08
C ALA A 180 35.33 -11.07 -0.36
N GLY A 181 34.32 -10.72 0.43
CA GLY A 181 34.21 -9.42 1.09
C GLY A 181 33.54 -8.32 0.26
N ASP A 182 33.14 -8.59 -0.99
CA ASP A 182 32.26 -7.69 -1.73
C ASP A 182 30.88 -7.59 -1.06
N ARG A 183 30.34 -6.38 -0.97
CA ARG A 183 28.95 -6.12 -0.58
C ARG A 183 28.23 -5.38 -1.70
N TYR A 184 27.15 -5.97 -2.20
CA TYR A 184 26.27 -5.37 -3.20
C TYR A 184 25.06 -4.73 -2.52
N LEU A 185 24.61 -3.60 -3.07
CA LEU A 185 23.32 -2.98 -2.79
C LEU A 185 22.58 -2.80 -4.13
N ILE A 186 21.31 -3.17 -4.21
CA ILE A 186 20.38 -2.73 -5.27
C ILE A 186 19.25 -1.96 -4.60
N CYS A 187 18.78 -0.83 -5.16
CA CYS A 187 17.66 -0.07 -4.59
C CYS A 187 16.84 0.74 -5.61
N SER A 188 15.56 1.02 -5.27
CA SER A 188 14.72 2.02 -5.95
C SER A 188 15.16 3.45 -5.65
N ASP A 189 14.63 4.43 -6.41
CA ASP A 189 15.04 5.84 -6.27
C ASP A 189 14.66 6.41 -4.88
N GLY A 190 13.62 5.87 -4.25
CA GLY A 190 13.18 6.26 -2.91
C GLY A 190 14.17 5.94 -1.78
N LEU A 191 15.20 5.12 -2.01
CA LEU A 191 16.36 5.06 -1.12
C LEU A 191 17.41 6.12 -1.48
N SER A 192 17.89 6.13 -2.72
CA SER A 192 19.03 6.97 -3.14
C SER A 192 18.71 8.45 -3.38
N GLY A 193 17.43 8.82 -3.41
CA GLY A 193 16.94 10.19 -3.45
C GLY A 193 17.05 10.92 -2.10
N PRO A 194 16.49 10.38 -1.00
CA PRO A 194 16.61 10.97 0.33
C PRO A 194 17.90 10.61 1.09
N VAL A 195 18.61 9.53 0.73
CA VAL A 195 19.86 9.11 1.40
C VAL A 195 21.06 9.34 0.50
N SER A 196 22.00 10.17 0.96
CA SER A 196 23.19 10.54 0.19
C SER A 196 24.18 9.38 0.01
N HIS A 197 25.01 9.46 -1.02
CA HIS A 197 26.05 8.46 -1.30
C HIS A 197 26.97 8.21 -0.09
N GLN A 198 27.41 9.26 0.61
CA GLN A 198 28.24 9.12 1.81
C GLN A 198 27.50 8.34 2.92
N THR A 199 26.22 8.64 3.16
CA THR A 199 25.44 7.92 4.19
C THR A 199 25.19 6.45 3.79
N LEU A 200 25.02 6.16 2.49
CA LEU A 200 24.99 4.78 2.00
C LEU A 200 26.32 4.06 2.25
N GLU A 201 27.45 4.70 1.96
CA GLU A 201 28.80 4.15 2.17
C GLU A 201 29.07 3.85 3.65
N GLU A 202 28.80 4.81 4.54
CA GLU A 202 28.93 4.65 6.00
C GLU A 202 28.03 3.51 6.53
N THR A 203 26.79 3.41 6.06
CA THR A 203 25.82 2.39 6.50
C THR A 203 26.22 0.99 6.01
N LEU A 204 26.58 0.85 4.74
CA LEU A 204 27.03 -0.42 4.17
C LEU A 204 28.38 -0.86 4.78
N GLY A 205 29.27 0.08 5.08
CA GLY A 205 30.57 -0.14 5.72
C GLY A 205 30.52 -0.46 7.22
N SER A 206 29.37 -0.35 7.87
CA SER A 206 29.22 -0.59 9.32
C SER A 206 29.27 -2.07 9.76
N TYR A 207 29.63 -3.00 8.85
CA TYR A 207 29.75 -4.45 9.08
C TYR A 207 28.52 -5.15 9.68
N TYR A 208 27.36 -4.51 9.70
CA TYR A 208 26.10 -5.15 10.08
C TYR A 208 25.73 -6.26 9.09
N ALA A 209 25.00 -7.25 9.61
CA ALA A 209 24.36 -8.28 8.81
C ALA A 209 23.39 -7.64 7.78
N PRO A 210 23.22 -8.21 6.55
CA PRO A 210 22.35 -7.65 5.53
C PRO A 210 20.95 -7.28 6.02
N GLU A 211 20.34 -8.11 6.87
CA GLU A 211 19.01 -7.90 7.43
C GLU A 211 18.93 -6.61 8.28
N SER A 212 19.96 -6.34 9.09
CA SER A 212 20.06 -5.13 9.91
C SER A 212 20.44 -3.90 9.08
N THR A 213 21.29 -4.08 8.05
CA THR A 213 21.64 -3.02 7.10
C THR A 213 20.41 -2.55 6.33
N ILE A 214 19.57 -3.46 5.83
CA ILE A 214 18.29 -3.16 5.19
C ILE A 214 17.37 -2.34 6.11
N GLN A 215 17.26 -2.73 7.38
CA GLN A 215 16.44 -2.01 8.35
C GLN A 215 16.92 -0.57 8.56
N GLU A 216 18.23 -0.34 8.72
CA GLU A 216 18.75 1.03 8.90
C GLU A 216 18.67 1.86 7.62
N LEU A 217 18.92 1.28 6.43
CA LEU A 217 18.74 1.97 5.14
C LEU A 217 17.30 2.46 4.95
N ILE A 218 16.30 1.62 5.23
CA ILE A 218 14.88 2.00 5.18
C ILE A 218 14.59 3.09 6.23
N GLN A 219 15.10 2.96 7.46
CA GLN A 219 14.93 3.99 8.48
C GLN A 219 15.56 5.33 8.09
N LEU A 220 16.73 5.34 7.43
CA LEU A 220 17.38 6.55 6.94
C LEU A 220 16.54 7.24 5.85
N ALA A 221 16.01 6.49 4.88
CA ALA A 221 15.12 7.03 3.85
C ALA A 221 13.81 7.61 4.45
N LEU A 222 13.23 6.94 5.44
CA LEU A 222 12.06 7.43 6.18
C LEU A 222 12.38 8.69 7.01
N ARG A 223 13.55 8.77 7.66
CA ARG A 223 14.03 9.99 8.35
C ARG A 223 14.29 11.14 7.37
N GLY A 224 14.71 10.84 6.15
CA GLY A 224 14.79 11.79 5.02
C GLY A 224 13.43 12.24 4.47
N GLY A 225 12.32 11.80 5.07
CA GLY A 225 10.95 12.18 4.74
C GLY A 225 10.13 11.08 4.05
N GLY A 226 10.76 9.97 3.64
CA GLY A 226 10.11 8.86 2.96
C GLY A 226 9.18 9.29 1.81
N PRO A 227 9.67 10.09 0.84
CA PRO A 227 8.82 10.68 -0.19
C PRO A 227 8.24 9.64 -1.16
N ASP A 228 8.89 8.48 -1.27
CA ASP A 228 8.59 7.44 -2.23
C ASP A 228 8.54 6.04 -1.64
N ASN A 229 8.20 5.05 -2.47
CA ASN A 229 8.43 3.64 -2.16
C ASN A 229 9.94 3.37 -2.03
N ILE A 230 10.33 2.56 -1.05
CA ILE A 230 11.72 2.34 -0.65
C ILE A 230 11.95 0.84 -0.67
N THR A 231 12.67 0.34 -1.66
CA THR A 231 13.00 -1.08 -1.79
C THR A 231 14.50 -1.24 -1.99
N CYS A 232 15.08 -2.16 -1.26
CA CYS A 232 16.50 -2.47 -1.38
C CYS A 232 16.81 -3.94 -1.10
N VAL A 233 17.91 -4.38 -1.71
CA VAL A 233 18.51 -5.71 -1.56
C VAL A 233 19.98 -5.53 -1.22
N VAL A 234 20.45 -6.16 -0.15
CA VAL A 234 21.86 -6.16 0.27
C VAL A 234 22.36 -7.59 0.22
N ALA A 235 23.54 -7.82 -0.36
CA ALA A 235 24.16 -9.13 -0.44
C ALA A 235 25.68 -9.10 -0.20
N ASP A 236 26.14 -9.95 0.70
CA ASP A 236 27.55 -10.16 1.03
C ASP A 236 28.10 -11.39 0.31
N VAL A 237 29.28 -11.26 -0.30
CA VAL A 237 30.03 -12.38 -0.86
C VAL A 237 30.98 -12.93 0.21
N LEU A 238 30.70 -14.13 0.71
CA LEU A 238 31.49 -14.78 1.75
C LEU A 238 32.31 -15.93 1.14
N ASP A 239 33.60 -16.05 1.48
CA ASP A 239 34.36 -17.28 1.21
C ASP A 239 34.12 -18.28 2.34
N VAL A 240 33.37 -19.34 2.05
CA VAL A 240 33.24 -20.48 2.94
C VAL A 240 34.31 -21.52 2.60
N GLY A 241 35.19 -21.77 3.57
CA GLY A 241 36.24 -22.77 3.43
C GLY A 241 35.67 -24.20 3.37
N PRO A 242 36.41 -25.18 2.83
CA PRO A 242 35.94 -26.57 2.71
C PRO A 242 35.70 -27.29 4.05
N SER A 243 36.12 -26.68 5.17
CA SER A 243 35.91 -27.16 6.53
C SER A 243 34.80 -26.40 7.28
N ASP A 244 34.19 -25.38 6.65
CA ASP A 244 33.28 -24.47 7.32
C ASP A 244 31.83 -24.96 7.26
N THR A 245 31.38 -25.53 8.38
CA THR A 245 30.01 -26.06 8.55
C THR A 245 28.94 -24.96 8.53
N LEU A 246 29.32 -23.68 8.58
CA LEU A 246 28.40 -22.55 8.41
C LEU A 246 27.86 -22.46 6.98
N SER A 247 28.53 -23.04 5.98
CA SER A 247 28.07 -23.10 4.58
C SER A 247 26.64 -23.65 4.43
N GLY A 248 26.22 -24.57 5.30
CA GLY A 248 24.86 -25.12 5.36
C GLY A 248 23.87 -24.35 6.24
N GLN A 249 24.26 -23.20 6.81
CA GLN A 249 23.43 -22.36 7.68
C GLN A 249 23.04 -21.00 7.06
N PHE A 250 23.61 -20.64 5.90
CA PHE A 250 23.18 -19.44 5.19
C PHE A 250 21.78 -19.62 4.60
N ALA A 251 21.02 -18.52 4.52
CA ALA A 251 19.68 -18.53 3.97
C ALA A 251 19.71 -18.92 2.49
N THR A 252 19.31 -20.16 2.18
CA THR A 252 19.09 -20.63 0.80
C THR A 252 17.66 -20.36 0.32
N THR A 253 16.79 -19.88 1.20
CA THR A 253 15.40 -19.53 0.89
C THR A 253 15.36 -18.12 0.31
N PRO A 254 14.86 -17.92 -0.92
CA PRO A 254 14.71 -16.59 -1.48
C PRO A 254 13.75 -15.72 -0.66
N VAL A 255 14.02 -14.41 -0.66
CA VAL A 255 13.21 -13.37 -0.02
C VAL A 255 12.58 -12.52 -1.12
N VAL A 256 11.26 -12.35 -1.03
CA VAL A 256 10.45 -11.61 -2.00
C VAL A 256 9.71 -10.50 -1.25
N VAL A 257 9.76 -9.27 -1.76
CA VAL A 257 9.26 -8.06 -1.08
C VAL A 257 8.57 -7.10 -2.05
N GLY A 258 7.71 -6.22 -1.55
CA GLY A 258 6.98 -5.23 -2.37
C GLY A 258 5.69 -5.78 -2.97
N ALA A 259 5.22 -5.17 -4.06
CA ALA A 259 3.95 -5.49 -4.75
C ALA A 259 3.82 -6.99 -5.08
N VAL A 260 4.89 -7.61 -5.58
CA VAL A 260 4.96 -9.06 -5.86
C VAL A 260 4.61 -9.94 -4.64
N ALA A 261 4.87 -9.47 -3.41
CA ALA A 261 4.59 -10.20 -2.17
C ALA A 261 3.18 -9.90 -1.60
N GLU A 262 2.60 -8.74 -1.94
CA GLU A 262 1.29 -8.29 -1.46
C GLU A 262 0.13 -8.60 -2.44
N GLY A 263 0.43 -8.81 -3.72
CA GLY A 263 -0.58 -9.08 -4.76
C GLY A 263 -1.24 -10.47 -4.67
N PRO A 264 -2.35 -10.70 -5.43
CA PRO A 264 -3.03 -12.00 -5.46
C PRO A 264 -2.13 -13.15 -5.97
N HIS A 265 -1.04 -12.83 -6.68
CA HIS A 265 0.01 -13.77 -7.10
C HIS A 265 1.03 -14.11 -6.01
N GLY A 266 0.93 -13.56 -4.79
CA GLY A 266 1.73 -14.03 -3.64
C GLY A 266 1.54 -15.54 -3.36
N THR A 267 0.35 -16.06 -3.67
CA THR A 267 0.07 -17.51 -3.64
C THR A 267 0.63 -18.29 -4.85
N ALA A 268 0.98 -17.61 -5.94
CA ALA A 268 1.66 -18.23 -7.08
C ALA A 268 3.17 -18.36 -6.82
N VAL A 269 3.78 -17.38 -6.15
CA VAL A 269 5.15 -17.51 -5.62
C VAL A 269 5.19 -18.62 -4.56
N ASP A 270 4.24 -18.64 -3.62
CA ASP A 270 4.14 -19.72 -2.62
C ASP A 270 3.95 -21.09 -3.29
N ASN A 271 3.06 -21.23 -4.29
CA ASN A 271 2.89 -22.48 -5.03
C ASN A 271 4.13 -22.89 -5.86
N GLN A 272 4.82 -21.96 -6.54
CA GLN A 272 6.05 -22.29 -7.27
C GLN A 272 7.18 -22.69 -6.32
N VAL A 273 7.34 -22.01 -5.19
CA VAL A 273 8.29 -22.37 -4.13
C VAL A 273 7.93 -23.75 -3.57
N ILE A 274 6.65 -24.02 -3.28
CA ILE A 274 6.15 -25.32 -2.79
C ILE A 274 6.37 -26.45 -3.81
N ASP A 275 6.20 -26.21 -5.12
CA ASP A 275 6.36 -27.26 -6.13
C ASP A 275 7.82 -27.66 -6.38
N THR A 276 8.80 -26.86 -5.96
CA THR A 276 10.21 -27.29 -5.97
C THR A 276 10.45 -28.52 -5.07
N PRO A 277 11.47 -29.36 -5.35
CA PRO A 277 11.89 -30.41 -4.43
C PRO A 277 12.31 -29.88 -3.05
N ALA A 278 12.84 -28.65 -2.98
CA ALA A 278 13.25 -27.98 -1.75
C ALA A 278 12.05 -27.50 -0.91
N GLY A 279 11.04 -26.88 -1.54
CA GLY A 279 9.82 -26.43 -0.87
C GLY A 279 9.01 -27.58 -0.27
N ARG A 280 8.88 -28.70 -1.02
CA ARG A 280 8.30 -29.94 -0.48
C ARG A 280 9.06 -30.50 0.72
N ALA A 281 10.38 -30.37 0.77
CA ALA A 281 11.18 -30.78 1.93
C ALA A 281 10.98 -29.83 3.13
N ALA A 282 10.91 -28.51 2.91
CA ALA A 282 10.65 -27.52 3.95
C ALA A 282 9.24 -27.64 4.57
N GLY A 283 8.25 -28.10 3.80
CA GLY A 283 6.88 -28.32 4.26
C GLY A 283 6.72 -29.46 5.29
N LEU A 284 7.64 -30.42 5.34
CA LEU A 284 7.53 -31.63 6.18
C LEU A 284 7.83 -31.42 7.68
N GLY A 285 8.05 -30.18 8.12
CA GLY A 285 8.48 -29.85 9.49
C GLY A 285 7.59 -28.87 10.28
N ARG A 286 6.50 -28.33 9.73
CA ARG A 286 5.66 -27.31 10.40
C ARG A 286 4.47 -27.93 11.17
N PRO A 287 4.39 -27.78 12.50
CA PRO A 287 3.13 -27.95 13.23
C PRO A 287 2.15 -26.81 12.85
N ALA A 288 0.87 -27.12 12.72
CA ALA A 288 -0.15 -26.11 12.44
C ALA A 288 -0.27 -25.10 13.61
N PRO A 289 -0.41 -23.77 13.36
CA PRO A 289 -0.58 -22.79 14.42
C PRO A 289 -1.90 -23.00 15.18
N GLN A 290 -1.83 -23.32 16.47
CA GLN A 290 -3.00 -23.33 17.34
C GLN A 290 -3.39 -21.90 17.71
N GLN A 291 -4.68 -21.56 17.51
CA GLN A 291 -5.24 -20.27 17.91
C GLN A 291 -5.25 -20.12 19.43
N GLN A 292 -4.66 -19.03 19.95
CA GLN A 292 -4.83 -18.62 21.34
C GLN A 292 -5.90 -17.53 21.47
N ALA A 293 -6.89 -17.80 22.32
CA ALA A 293 -7.94 -16.86 22.70
C ALA A 293 -7.50 -15.98 23.89
N PRO A 294 -8.07 -14.77 24.06
CA PRO A 294 -7.57 -13.81 25.05
C PRO A 294 -7.97 -14.16 26.49
N GLY A 295 -6.97 -14.24 27.38
CA GLY A 295 -7.15 -14.48 28.82
C GLY A 295 -6.87 -13.22 29.65
N ALA A 296 -7.71 -12.97 30.66
CA ALA A 296 -7.64 -11.78 31.51
C ALA A 296 -6.43 -11.74 32.45
N PHE A 297 -6.02 -10.54 32.86
CA PHE A 297 -5.05 -10.35 33.95
C PHE A 297 -5.61 -9.44 35.05
N GLY A 298 -5.44 -9.89 36.30
CA GLY A 298 -5.91 -9.27 37.54
C GLY A 298 -5.02 -9.72 38.71
N PRO A 299 -5.07 -9.06 39.88
CA PRO A 299 -3.90 -8.31 40.34
C PRO A 299 -3.25 -8.81 41.64
N ALA A 300 -2.34 -7.98 42.21
CA ALA A 300 -1.71 -7.99 43.56
C ALA A 300 -0.28 -8.58 43.65
N ALA A 301 0.61 -8.16 44.58
CA ALA A 301 0.73 -6.90 45.37
C ALA A 301 2.06 -6.88 46.19
N GLY A 302 2.52 -5.68 46.60
CA GLY A 302 3.57 -5.42 47.61
C GLY A 302 5.02 -5.54 47.10
N TYR A 303 6.04 -4.86 47.64
CA TYR A 303 6.17 -3.85 48.73
C TYR A 303 7.59 -3.21 48.60
N ASP A 304 8.01 -2.08 49.20
CA ASP A 304 7.40 -1.13 50.14
C ASP A 304 7.94 0.33 49.89
N GLN A 305 7.82 1.28 50.82
CA GLN A 305 7.97 2.73 50.60
C GLN A 305 8.85 3.48 51.63
N SER A 306 9.80 4.32 51.17
CA SER A 306 10.20 5.62 51.79
C SER A 306 11.29 6.32 50.96
N GLY A 307 11.30 7.65 50.74
CA GLY A 307 10.32 8.69 51.10
C GLY A 307 10.78 10.10 50.66
N ALA A 308 9.87 11.08 50.72
CA ALA A 308 10.03 12.53 50.44
C ALA A 308 10.55 12.94 49.02
N GLY A 309 10.08 14.03 48.41
CA GLY A 309 9.00 14.96 48.78
C GLY A 309 9.09 16.28 47.98
N PHE A 310 7.93 16.86 47.67
CA PHE A 310 7.72 18.19 47.06
C PHE A 310 8.14 18.43 45.59
N GLY A 311 7.29 19.23 44.93
CA GLY A 311 7.36 19.58 43.50
C GLY A 311 7.88 21.01 43.23
N PRO A 312 7.45 21.65 42.12
CA PRO A 312 8.41 22.20 41.15
C PRO A 312 8.72 23.69 41.31
N ALA A 313 9.86 24.11 40.76
CA ALA A 313 10.28 25.50 40.65
C ALA A 313 10.52 25.93 39.19
N GLN A 314 10.20 27.19 38.91
CA GLN A 314 10.37 27.86 37.62
C GLN A 314 11.73 28.55 37.52
N GLY A 315 12.16 28.84 36.28
CA GLY A 315 12.94 30.04 35.94
C GLY A 315 14.42 30.06 36.34
N TYR A 316 15.28 30.30 35.35
CA TYR A 316 16.64 30.78 35.58
C TYR A 316 16.93 31.99 34.68
N GLU A 317 17.02 33.17 35.30
CA GLU A 317 17.79 34.29 34.77
C GLU A 317 19.24 34.15 35.25
N SER A 318 20.20 34.74 34.53
CA SER A 318 21.62 34.76 34.91
C SER A 318 22.14 36.21 34.93
N PRO A 319 22.95 36.62 35.92
CA PRO A 319 23.20 38.03 36.22
C PRO A 319 24.43 38.62 35.51
N GLY A 320 24.52 39.95 35.53
CA GLY A 320 25.65 40.70 34.97
C GLY A 320 26.56 41.37 36.00
N TYR A 321 27.64 41.95 35.49
CA TYR A 321 28.58 42.90 36.09
C TYR A 321 28.95 43.89 34.96
N GLY A 322 29.16 45.20 35.11
CA GLY A 322 29.13 46.07 36.30
C GLY A 322 30.47 46.77 36.50
N GLU A 323 30.67 48.00 35.98
CA GLU A 323 31.64 49.00 36.50
C GLU A 323 31.43 50.42 35.89
N GLU A 324 32.06 51.44 36.49
CA GLU A 324 31.62 52.86 36.54
C GLU A 324 32.71 53.89 36.09
N TYR A 325 32.38 55.19 36.20
CA TYR A 325 33.19 56.42 35.99
C TYR A 325 33.28 56.93 34.53
N GLY A 326 33.30 58.25 34.23
CA GLY A 326 33.25 59.48 35.03
C GLY A 326 33.06 60.74 34.15
N GLN A 327 32.97 61.95 34.72
CA GLN A 327 32.57 63.18 33.99
C GLN A 327 33.72 64.07 33.43
N GLN A 328 33.36 64.85 32.40
CA GLN A 328 33.66 66.30 32.17
C GLN A 328 35.00 66.81 31.53
N GLN A 329 34.81 67.75 30.57
CA GLN A 329 35.69 68.85 30.09
C GLN A 329 37.03 68.44 29.39
N GLY A 330 37.58 69.13 28.37
CA GLY A 330 37.19 70.30 27.56
C GLY A 330 38.37 70.80 26.66
N TYR A 331 38.12 71.74 25.72
CA TYR A 331 39.07 72.50 24.85
C TYR A 331 39.68 71.87 23.56
N GLY A 332 39.70 72.66 22.47
CA GLY A 332 40.76 72.63 21.44
C GLY A 332 40.36 72.55 19.96
N ALA A 333 40.09 73.69 19.29
CA ALA A 333 40.15 73.85 17.82
C ALA A 333 41.49 74.53 17.43
N PRO A 334 41.86 74.83 16.14
CA PRO A 334 41.12 74.69 14.87
C PRO A 334 41.96 74.16 13.66
N ALA A 335 41.36 74.02 12.47
CA ALA A 335 41.82 74.56 11.16
C ALA A 335 41.20 73.85 9.92
N GLU A 336 40.69 74.65 8.99
CA GLU A 336 40.42 74.35 7.56
C GLU A 336 41.75 74.39 6.75
N PRO A 337 41.87 73.86 5.49
CA PRO A 337 40.94 74.13 4.39
C PRO A 337 40.72 73.09 3.26
N GLU A 338 39.76 73.45 2.39
CA GLU A 338 39.62 73.17 0.95
C GLU A 338 39.41 71.72 0.42
N GLN A 339 38.21 71.51 -0.15
CA GLN A 339 37.93 70.51 -1.19
C GLN A 339 37.13 71.15 -2.34
N PRO A 340 37.50 70.91 -3.62
CA PRO A 340 36.62 71.14 -4.76
C PRO A 340 35.93 69.82 -5.20
N GLY A 341 34.71 69.90 -5.71
CA GLY A 341 34.06 68.77 -6.41
C GLY A 341 32.64 68.45 -5.93
N THR A 342 31.66 69.21 -6.41
CA THR A 342 30.24 68.89 -6.27
C THR A 342 29.82 67.86 -7.32
N GLU A 343 29.30 66.70 -6.89
CA GLU A 343 28.39 65.87 -7.71
C GLU A 343 27.05 65.73 -6.98
N GLU A 344 25.97 66.16 -7.64
CA GLU A 344 24.61 66.03 -7.12
C GLU A 344 24.08 64.60 -7.26
N TYR A 345 23.71 63.98 -6.14
CA TYR A 345 22.87 62.78 -6.13
C TYR A 345 21.44 63.17 -5.73
N PRO A 346 20.42 62.92 -6.58
CA PRO A 346 19.05 63.25 -6.24
C PRO A 346 18.50 62.32 -5.14
N LEU A 347 17.96 62.93 -4.09
CA LEU A 347 17.29 62.20 -3.00
C LEU A 347 16.03 61.49 -3.50
N ALA A 348 15.97 60.17 -3.31
CA ALA A 348 14.80 59.37 -3.66
C ALA A 348 13.62 59.62 -2.69
N GLU A 349 12.47 60.04 -3.21
CA GLU A 349 11.25 60.23 -2.42
C GLU A 349 10.69 58.90 -1.88
N GLN A 350 10.26 58.88 -0.62
CA GLN A 350 9.64 57.68 -0.02
C GLN A 350 8.14 57.58 -0.37
N PRO A 351 7.62 56.42 -0.81
CA PRO A 351 6.21 56.25 -1.13
C PRO A 351 5.29 56.15 0.11
N PRO A 352 4.03 56.61 0.05
CA PRO A 352 3.17 56.79 1.22
C PRO A 352 2.66 55.48 1.86
N ARG A 353 2.68 55.43 3.20
CA ARG A 353 2.45 54.23 4.03
C ARG A 353 1.01 53.67 4.08
N LYS A 354 0.07 54.09 3.23
CA LYS A 354 -1.34 53.61 3.25
C LYS A 354 -1.62 52.33 2.43
N ARG A 355 -0.71 51.85 1.58
CA ARG A 355 -0.97 50.71 0.65
C ARG A 355 -0.76 49.30 1.23
N ARG A 356 -0.17 49.15 2.44
CA ARG A 356 0.16 47.83 3.03
C ARG A 356 -1.03 47.09 3.66
N TRP A 357 -2.02 47.80 4.22
CA TRP A 357 -3.28 47.22 4.74
C TRP A 357 -4.01 46.44 3.64
N PHE A 358 -4.33 47.12 2.52
CA PHE A 358 -5.18 46.55 1.47
C PHE A 358 -4.56 45.32 0.80
N ARG A 359 -3.23 45.26 0.66
CA ARG A 359 -2.54 44.07 0.16
C ARG A 359 -2.65 42.88 1.13
N ARG A 360 -2.56 43.09 2.45
CA ARG A 360 -2.72 42.02 3.45
C ARG A 360 -4.16 41.52 3.50
N SER A 361 -5.16 42.40 3.44
CA SER A 361 -6.57 42.01 3.36
C SER A 361 -6.88 41.24 2.08
N ALA A 362 -6.35 41.67 0.93
CA ALA A 362 -6.53 40.96 -0.34
C ALA A 362 -5.94 39.54 -0.31
N ILE A 363 -4.72 39.37 0.24
CA ILE A 363 -4.10 38.04 0.42
C ILE A 363 -4.96 37.17 1.35
N GLY A 364 -5.50 37.71 2.44
CA GLY A 364 -6.40 36.98 3.35
C GLY A 364 -7.69 36.50 2.67
N VAL A 365 -8.30 37.33 1.82
CA VAL A 365 -9.50 36.96 1.05
C VAL A 365 -9.17 35.88 0.01
N VAL A 366 -8.03 35.98 -0.68
CA VAL A 366 -7.59 34.94 -1.63
C VAL A 366 -7.31 33.62 -0.92
N ALA A 367 -6.64 33.65 0.24
CA ALA A 367 -6.37 32.45 1.04
C ALA A 367 -7.67 31.78 1.54
N LEU A 368 -8.64 32.56 2.03
CA LEU A 368 -9.96 32.05 2.41
C LEU A 368 -10.73 31.48 1.21
N GLY A 369 -10.62 32.11 0.04
CA GLY A 369 -11.20 31.60 -1.22
C GLY A 369 -10.58 30.27 -1.65
N LEU A 370 -9.26 30.11 -1.53
CA LEU A 370 -8.56 28.85 -1.82
C LEU A 370 -8.93 27.74 -0.83
N ILE A 371 -9.02 28.05 0.47
CA ILE A 371 -9.45 27.10 1.50
C ILE A 371 -10.90 26.66 1.26
N GLY A 372 -11.81 27.61 0.96
CA GLY A 372 -13.20 27.32 0.62
C GLY A 372 -13.33 26.50 -0.66
N GLY A 373 -12.53 26.81 -1.69
CA GLY A 373 -12.47 26.05 -2.94
C GLY A 373 -11.97 24.62 -2.75
N ALA A 374 -10.91 24.42 -1.96
CA ALA A 374 -10.39 23.09 -1.63
C ALA A 374 -11.39 22.27 -0.80
N ALA A 375 -12.03 22.89 0.20
CA ALA A 375 -13.08 22.25 0.99
C ALA A 375 -14.30 21.86 0.14
N TYR A 376 -14.72 22.73 -0.79
CA TYR A 376 -15.80 22.43 -1.73
C TYR A 376 -15.44 21.33 -2.73
N ALA A 377 -14.21 21.33 -3.28
CA ALA A 377 -13.73 20.27 -4.16
C ALA A 377 -13.69 18.92 -3.44
N GLY A 378 -13.15 18.87 -2.21
CA GLY A 378 -13.17 17.66 -1.37
C GLY A 378 -14.58 17.17 -1.09
N TRP A 379 -15.50 18.06 -0.69
CA TRP A 379 -16.90 17.72 -0.47
C TRP A 379 -17.58 17.19 -1.74
N SER A 380 -17.44 17.89 -2.87
CA SER A 380 -17.97 17.50 -4.18
C SER A 380 -17.47 16.12 -4.60
N TRP A 381 -16.18 15.83 -4.42
CA TRP A 381 -15.61 14.52 -4.68
C TRP A 381 -16.24 13.42 -3.80
N THR A 382 -16.42 13.65 -2.49
CA THR A 382 -17.07 12.66 -1.61
C THR A 382 -18.51 12.34 -2.03
N GLN A 383 -19.25 13.31 -2.58
CA GLN A 383 -20.65 13.09 -3.00
C GLN A 383 -20.77 12.21 -4.25
N GLY A 384 -19.68 12.01 -5.01
CA GLY A 384 -19.63 11.11 -6.17
C GLY A 384 -19.41 9.63 -5.82
N GLN A 385 -19.00 9.33 -4.58
CA GLN A 385 -18.62 7.98 -4.15
C GLN A 385 -19.83 7.17 -3.62
N TYR A 386 -19.82 5.87 -3.89
CA TYR A 386 -20.82 4.92 -3.39
C TYR A 386 -20.14 3.70 -2.76
N TYR A 387 -20.80 3.07 -1.79
CA TYR A 387 -20.36 1.78 -1.25
C TYR A 387 -21.53 0.92 -0.76
N LEU A 388 -21.33 -0.40 -0.76
CA LEU A 388 -22.24 -1.37 -0.15
C LEU A 388 -21.72 -1.74 1.24
N GLY A 389 -22.63 -1.88 2.20
CA GLY A 389 -22.35 -2.39 3.55
C GLY A 389 -23.53 -3.17 4.11
N ALA A 390 -23.36 -3.73 5.31
CA ALA A 390 -24.43 -4.40 6.05
C ALA A 390 -25.08 -3.44 7.06
N SER A 391 -26.41 -3.25 6.97
CA SER A 391 -27.24 -2.61 8.02
C SER A 391 -28.46 -3.46 8.29
N ASP A 392 -28.80 -3.66 9.56
CA ASP A 392 -30.01 -4.41 9.98
C ASP A 392 -30.10 -5.84 9.39
N GLY A 393 -28.95 -6.48 9.14
CA GLY A 393 -28.87 -7.80 8.50
C GLY A 393 -29.19 -7.81 7.00
N LYS A 394 -29.26 -6.64 6.36
CA LYS A 394 -29.54 -6.45 4.93
C LYS A 394 -28.38 -5.74 4.21
N VAL A 395 -28.22 -6.03 2.93
CA VAL A 395 -27.30 -5.26 2.06
C VAL A 395 -27.85 -3.85 1.88
N THR A 396 -27.03 -2.84 2.12
CA THR A 396 -27.41 -1.42 2.08
C THR A 396 -26.41 -0.64 1.23
N VAL A 397 -26.92 0.20 0.33
CA VAL A 397 -26.13 1.12 -0.51
C VAL A 397 -26.06 2.48 0.19
N TYR A 398 -24.84 2.98 0.35
CA TYR A 398 -24.52 4.28 0.91
C TYR A 398 -23.97 5.20 -0.18
N GLN A 399 -24.26 6.49 -0.06
CA GLN A 399 -23.64 7.56 -0.85
C GLN A 399 -22.75 8.39 0.06
N GLY A 400 -21.50 8.62 -0.34
CA GLY A 400 -20.46 9.28 0.45
C GLY A 400 -19.29 8.36 0.79
N VAL A 401 -18.41 8.82 1.68
CA VAL A 401 -17.24 8.06 2.14
C VAL A 401 -17.46 7.50 3.55
N ASN A 402 -17.06 6.25 3.77
CA ASN A 402 -17.12 5.58 5.08
C ASN A 402 -16.03 6.10 6.05
N ARG A 403 -16.10 7.39 6.40
CA ARG A 403 -15.28 8.03 7.44
C ARG A 403 -16.14 8.99 8.27
N ASN A 404 -15.88 8.99 9.57
CA ASN A 404 -16.40 9.98 10.50
C ASN A 404 -15.33 11.07 10.70
N VAL A 405 -15.67 12.32 10.38
CA VAL A 405 -14.76 13.47 10.50
C VAL A 405 -15.41 14.51 11.40
N ALA A 406 -14.72 14.89 12.48
CA ALA A 406 -15.20 15.84 13.49
C ALA A 406 -16.60 15.50 14.07
N GLY A 407 -16.95 14.20 14.16
CA GLY A 407 -18.23 13.73 14.69
C GLY A 407 -19.36 13.66 13.66
N VAL A 408 -19.12 14.03 12.40
CA VAL A 408 -20.09 13.94 11.31
C VAL A 408 -19.75 12.75 10.41
N SER A 409 -20.74 11.89 10.17
CA SER A 409 -20.65 10.86 9.12
C SER A 409 -20.68 11.53 7.75
N LEU A 410 -19.67 11.28 6.92
CA LEU A 410 -19.61 11.77 5.53
C LEU A 410 -20.28 10.81 4.54
N SER A 411 -21.13 9.90 5.04
CA SER A 411 -21.99 9.03 4.24
C SER A 411 -23.44 9.03 4.74
N SER A 412 -24.35 8.84 3.79
CA SER A 412 -25.79 8.72 4.01
C SER A 412 -26.32 7.43 3.40
N VAL A 413 -27.33 6.82 4.03
CA VAL A 413 -28.02 5.65 3.46
C VAL A 413 -28.77 6.12 2.22
N LYS A 414 -28.39 5.58 1.05
CA LYS A 414 -29.04 5.88 -0.22
C LYS A 414 -30.24 4.96 -0.44
N GLN A 415 -30.05 3.68 -0.19
CA GLN A 415 -31.05 2.63 -0.42
C GLN A 415 -30.75 1.41 0.44
N GLN A 416 -31.70 1.00 1.27
CA GLN A 416 -31.68 -0.32 1.93
C GLN A 416 -32.35 -1.33 1.00
N THR A 417 -31.75 -2.51 0.84
CA THR A 417 -32.25 -3.56 -0.07
C THR A 417 -32.88 -4.70 0.72
N ASP A 418 -33.64 -5.57 0.06
CA ASP A 418 -34.23 -6.75 0.72
C ASP A 418 -33.33 -7.99 0.75
N VAL A 419 -32.08 -7.89 0.28
CA VAL A 419 -31.11 -9.00 0.28
C VAL A 419 -30.60 -9.27 1.69
N PRO A 420 -30.88 -10.42 2.32
CA PRO A 420 -30.41 -10.72 3.68
C PRO A 420 -28.94 -11.16 3.64
N THR A 421 -28.07 -10.48 4.40
CA THR A 421 -26.63 -10.78 4.39
C THR A 421 -26.32 -12.20 4.84
N ARG A 422 -27.11 -12.74 5.78
CA ARG A 422 -27.00 -14.13 6.27
C ARG A 422 -27.13 -15.23 5.21
N LEU A 423 -27.70 -14.93 4.04
CA LEU A 423 -27.87 -15.88 2.94
C LEU A 423 -26.72 -15.81 1.92
N LEU A 424 -25.80 -14.86 2.08
CA LEU A 424 -24.62 -14.74 1.22
C LEU A 424 -23.47 -15.63 1.73
N PRO A 425 -22.56 -16.06 0.84
CA PRO A 425 -21.28 -16.66 1.20
C PRO A 425 -20.51 -15.90 2.30
N LEU A 426 -19.73 -16.61 3.13
CA LEU A 426 -19.08 -16.04 4.32
C LEU A 426 -18.04 -14.95 3.98
N ASP A 427 -17.35 -15.08 2.86
CA ASP A 427 -16.47 -14.08 2.27
C ASP A 427 -17.23 -12.79 1.94
N GLN A 428 -18.39 -12.89 1.26
CA GLN A 428 -19.24 -11.75 0.94
C GLN A 428 -19.81 -11.09 2.20
N GLN A 429 -20.16 -11.87 3.23
CA GLN A 429 -20.56 -11.33 4.53
C GLN A 429 -19.43 -10.55 5.22
N GLN A 430 -18.18 -11.00 5.10
CA GLN A 430 -17.02 -10.28 5.65
C GLN A 430 -16.70 -9.01 4.85
N GLN A 431 -16.74 -9.07 3.52
CA GLN A 431 -16.58 -7.91 2.64
C GLN A 431 -17.64 -6.83 2.89
N LEU A 432 -18.91 -7.21 3.10
CA LEU A 432 -19.99 -6.28 3.45
C LEU A 432 -19.86 -5.67 4.86
N LYS A 433 -19.11 -6.30 5.77
CA LYS A 433 -18.69 -5.68 7.04
C LYS A 433 -17.51 -4.71 6.83
N GLY A 434 -16.58 -5.03 5.93
CA GLY A 434 -15.46 -4.17 5.54
C GLY A 434 -15.83 -2.97 4.63
N THR A 435 -17.06 -2.97 4.11
CA THR A 435 -17.58 -2.08 3.05
C THR A 435 -16.94 -2.27 1.67
N ILE A 436 -17.78 -2.33 0.64
CA ILE A 436 -17.38 -2.58 -0.76
C ILE A 436 -17.58 -1.29 -1.54
N LYS A 437 -16.50 -0.63 -1.96
CA LYS A 437 -16.56 0.58 -2.80
C LYS A 437 -17.10 0.24 -4.19
N VAL A 438 -17.87 1.14 -4.77
CA VAL A 438 -18.37 1.06 -6.16
C VAL A 438 -18.45 2.44 -6.80
N ASP A 439 -18.06 2.55 -8.06
CA ASP A 439 -17.80 3.84 -8.71
C ASP A 439 -19.07 4.56 -9.17
N SER A 440 -20.23 3.87 -9.14
CA SER A 440 -21.51 4.46 -9.50
C SER A 440 -22.68 3.76 -8.80
N LEU A 441 -23.82 4.45 -8.71
CA LEU A 441 -25.08 3.88 -8.26
C LEU A 441 -25.54 2.70 -9.15
N GLY A 442 -25.31 2.77 -10.47
CA GLY A 442 -25.63 1.66 -11.38
C GLY A 442 -24.79 0.41 -11.13
N SER A 443 -23.51 0.59 -10.80
CA SER A 443 -22.60 -0.48 -10.37
C SER A 443 -23.05 -1.08 -9.03
N ALA A 444 -23.53 -0.24 -8.10
CA ALA A 444 -24.11 -0.67 -6.83
C ALA A 444 -25.38 -1.52 -7.05
N ASP A 445 -26.33 -1.02 -7.84
CA ASP A 445 -27.58 -1.71 -8.17
C ASP A 445 -27.32 -3.05 -8.88
N GLN A 446 -26.32 -3.12 -9.75
CA GLN A 446 -25.96 -4.37 -10.41
C GLN A 446 -25.40 -5.39 -9.41
N ARG A 447 -24.45 -4.97 -8.56
CA ARG A 447 -23.90 -5.85 -7.50
C ARG A 447 -24.98 -6.32 -6.51
N VAL A 448 -25.96 -5.48 -6.20
CA VAL A 448 -27.14 -5.85 -5.39
C VAL A 448 -27.97 -6.95 -6.07
N LYS A 449 -28.18 -6.90 -7.40
CA LYS A 449 -28.89 -7.97 -8.12
C LYS A 449 -28.11 -9.28 -8.10
N ASP A 450 -26.79 -9.21 -8.25
CA ASP A 450 -25.93 -10.41 -8.20
C ASP A 450 -26.01 -11.07 -6.82
N TYR A 451 -25.94 -10.28 -5.74
CA TYR A 451 -26.18 -10.76 -4.37
C TYR A 451 -27.62 -11.27 -4.14
N ALA A 452 -28.62 -10.64 -4.76
CA ALA A 452 -30.00 -11.13 -4.69
C ALA A 452 -30.16 -12.51 -5.36
N ALA A 453 -29.51 -12.73 -6.51
CA ALA A 453 -29.50 -14.01 -7.21
C ALA A 453 -28.78 -15.09 -6.37
N GLN A 454 -27.59 -14.78 -5.84
CA GLN A 454 -26.85 -15.68 -4.95
C GLN A 454 -27.67 -16.06 -3.70
N ALA A 455 -28.27 -15.07 -3.01
CA ALA A 455 -29.10 -15.29 -1.84
C ALA A 455 -30.35 -16.14 -2.15
N ALA A 456 -30.96 -15.97 -3.33
CA ALA A 456 -32.09 -16.78 -3.78
C ALA A 456 -31.70 -18.25 -4.03
N VAL A 457 -30.53 -18.51 -4.61
CA VAL A 457 -30.00 -19.88 -4.76
C VAL A 457 -29.72 -20.49 -3.39
N CYS A 458 -29.04 -19.78 -2.49
CA CYS A 458 -28.74 -20.30 -1.14
C CYS A 458 -30.01 -20.53 -0.30
N ALA A 459 -31.07 -19.74 -0.49
CA ALA A 459 -32.38 -20.01 0.10
C ALA A 459 -33.00 -21.32 -0.40
N LYS A 460 -32.92 -21.62 -1.71
CA LYS A 460 -33.39 -22.91 -2.27
C LYS A 460 -32.57 -24.09 -1.72
N VAL A 461 -31.25 -23.96 -1.64
CA VAL A 461 -30.37 -25.02 -1.10
C VAL A 461 -30.71 -25.32 0.35
N GLY A 462 -30.89 -24.30 1.19
CA GLY A 462 -31.30 -24.46 2.59
C GLY A 462 -32.70 -25.07 2.78
N GLN A 463 -33.61 -24.84 1.84
CA GLN A 463 -34.92 -25.51 1.84
C GLN A 463 -34.83 -27.00 1.48
N ASN A 464 -33.94 -27.35 0.54
CA ASN A 464 -33.72 -28.75 0.13
C ASN A 464 -32.99 -29.58 1.22
N THR A 465 -32.09 -28.98 2.00
CA THR A 465 -31.47 -29.65 3.17
C THR A 465 -32.38 -29.68 4.40
N GLY A 466 -33.40 -28.81 4.46
CA GLY A 466 -34.47 -28.84 5.47
C GLY A 466 -35.39 -30.07 5.41
N GLY A 467 -35.20 -30.98 4.45
CA GLY A 467 -35.95 -32.22 4.24
C GLY A 467 -35.78 -33.31 5.32
N THR A 468 -35.55 -32.94 6.58
CA THR A 468 -35.62 -33.86 7.74
C THR A 468 -36.33 -33.22 8.93
N ALA A 469 -37.48 -32.57 8.69
CA ALA A 469 -38.33 -32.05 9.75
C ALA A 469 -39.27 -33.13 10.31
N LEU A 470 -39.14 -33.43 11.61
CA LEU A 470 -40.19 -34.10 12.39
C LEU A 470 -41.45 -33.19 12.46
N PRO A 471 -42.67 -33.77 12.59
CA PRO A 471 -43.89 -33.06 12.22
C PRO A 471 -44.31 -31.99 13.23
N GLY A 472 -44.64 -30.79 12.74
CA GLY A 472 -45.06 -29.66 13.58
C GLY A 472 -45.66 -28.47 12.82
N THR A 473 -46.92 -28.62 12.38
CA THR A 473 -47.87 -27.52 12.02
C THR A 473 -47.36 -26.39 11.09
N ALA A 474 -47.69 -26.52 9.79
CA ALA A 474 -47.62 -25.40 8.85
C ALA A 474 -48.82 -24.43 8.99
N GLY A 475 -48.58 -23.15 8.73
CA GLY A 475 -49.59 -22.15 8.36
C GLY A 475 -49.17 -21.48 7.05
N PRO A 476 -50.04 -21.37 6.03
CA PRO A 476 -49.61 -21.06 4.66
C PRO A 476 -49.33 -19.57 4.44
N ALA A 477 -48.30 -19.27 3.65
CA ALA A 477 -48.07 -17.95 3.10
C ALA A 477 -48.92 -17.73 1.84
N THR A 478 -49.58 -16.57 1.74
CA THR A 478 -50.21 -16.09 0.51
C THR A 478 -49.38 -14.97 -0.09
N ALA A 479 -48.77 -15.21 -1.25
CA ALA A 479 -48.16 -14.16 -2.07
C ALA A 479 -49.24 -13.45 -2.91
N ALA A 480 -49.16 -12.13 -3.00
CA ALA A 480 -49.95 -11.31 -3.92
C ALA A 480 -49.10 -10.16 -4.48
N ALA A 481 -49.42 -9.72 -5.69
CA ALA A 481 -48.50 -8.96 -6.55
C ALA A 481 -48.47 -7.44 -6.29
N TYR A 482 -47.44 -6.81 -6.88
CA TYR A 482 -47.29 -5.40 -7.23
C TYR A 482 -48.53 -4.50 -7.12
N HIS A 483 -48.39 -3.35 -6.44
CA HIS A 483 -48.82 -2.05 -6.99
C HIS A 483 -48.09 -0.87 -6.31
N ALA A 484 -48.23 0.31 -6.91
CA ALA A 484 -47.42 1.53 -6.75
C ALA A 484 -47.32 2.19 -5.35
N ALA A 485 -46.29 3.03 -5.21
CA ALA A 485 -46.00 3.95 -4.11
C ALA A 485 -47.01 5.15 -4.04
N PRO A 486 -46.89 6.18 -3.14
CA PRO A 486 -45.84 6.44 -2.13
C PRO A 486 -46.32 7.00 -0.75
N ARG A 487 -45.33 7.43 0.08
CA ARG A 487 -45.30 8.64 0.96
C ARG A 487 -45.56 8.58 2.50
N VAL A 488 -44.73 9.39 3.20
CA VAL A 488 -44.78 10.04 4.55
C VAL A 488 -44.53 9.23 5.84
N GLY A 489 -43.30 9.33 6.36
CA GLY A 489 -42.91 10.18 7.50
C GLY A 489 -43.69 10.23 8.85
N ALA A 490 -42.88 10.25 9.92
CA ALA A 490 -43.08 10.88 11.24
C ALA A 490 -43.95 10.21 12.34
N SER A 491 -43.29 10.01 13.48
CA SER A 491 -43.79 9.70 14.83
C SER A 491 -43.98 11.02 15.64
N PRO A 492 -44.40 11.05 16.93
CA PRO A 492 -45.32 10.20 17.71
C PRO A 492 -46.36 11.03 18.56
N ALA A 493 -47.11 10.33 19.47
CA ALA A 493 -47.67 10.78 20.78
C ALA A 493 -49.21 10.89 21.00
N VAL A 494 -49.84 9.83 21.55
CA VAL A 494 -50.32 9.65 22.97
C VAL A 494 -50.81 10.91 23.75
N PRO A 495 -51.87 10.90 24.64
CA PRO A 495 -52.75 9.81 25.16
C PRO A 495 -54.30 10.07 25.30
N SER A 496 -55.08 8.97 25.51
CA SER A 496 -56.25 8.81 26.44
C SER A 496 -57.62 9.54 26.24
N PRO A 497 -58.74 9.06 26.85
CA PRO A 497 -59.13 7.66 27.19
C PRO A 497 -60.64 7.28 27.02
N GLY A 498 -60.92 6.04 26.57
CA GLY A 498 -62.12 5.22 26.90
C GLY A 498 -63.53 5.70 26.49
N PRO A 499 -64.60 4.95 26.85
CA PRO A 499 -64.74 3.48 26.81
C PRO A 499 -66.05 3.03 26.11
N SER A 500 -66.24 1.71 25.91
CA SER A 500 -67.50 0.93 26.15
C SER A 500 -67.76 -0.22 25.16
N ALA A 501 -68.16 -1.37 25.71
CA ALA A 501 -69.03 -2.45 25.17
C ALA A 501 -68.81 -3.00 23.72
N GLY A 502 -68.92 -4.31 23.47
CA GLY A 502 -69.16 -5.41 24.41
C GLY A 502 -69.38 -6.77 23.73
N ALA A 503 -69.22 -7.83 24.52
CA ALA A 503 -69.81 -9.16 24.44
C ALA A 503 -69.90 -9.96 23.09
N GLN A 504 -68.97 -10.92 22.94
CA GLN A 504 -69.23 -12.39 23.07
C GLN A 504 -70.16 -13.11 22.02
N PRO A 505 -70.37 -14.45 22.06
CA PRO A 505 -69.70 -15.33 21.08
C PRO A 505 -70.61 -16.36 20.36
N SER A 506 -70.04 -17.14 19.42
CA SER A 506 -70.35 -18.58 19.18
C SER A 506 -69.35 -19.12 18.12
N ALA A 507 -68.67 -20.27 18.22
CA ALA A 507 -68.88 -21.59 18.83
C ALA A 507 -69.46 -22.65 17.88
N GLY A 508 -68.76 -23.79 17.78
CA GLY A 508 -69.16 -24.99 17.02
C GLY A 508 -68.52 -25.10 15.63
N ALA A 509 -68.05 -26.28 15.16
CA ALA A 509 -67.90 -27.56 15.85
C ALA A 509 -66.84 -28.43 15.16
N SER A 510 -66.23 -29.36 15.90
CA SER A 510 -65.31 -30.37 15.36
C SER A 510 -66.07 -31.58 14.81
N ALA A 511 -65.57 -32.17 13.72
CA ALA A 511 -65.90 -33.54 13.32
C ALA A 511 -64.66 -34.21 12.72
N SER A 512 -64.38 -35.45 13.12
CA SER A 512 -63.28 -36.28 12.62
C SER A 512 -63.82 -37.49 11.87
N ALA A 513 -63.22 -37.88 10.74
CA ALA A 513 -62.89 -39.28 10.42
C ALA A 513 -62.27 -39.48 9.02
N SER A 514 -61.04 -40.01 9.00
CA SER A 514 -60.52 -41.01 8.04
C SER A 514 -60.23 -40.63 6.56
N PRO A 515 -59.32 -41.37 5.89
CA PRO A 515 -58.40 -40.77 4.91
C PRO A 515 -58.68 -41.08 3.44
N SER A 516 -58.03 -40.33 2.55
CA SER A 516 -57.95 -40.55 1.10
C SER A 516 -56.62 -39.95 0.57
N PRO A 517 -56.16 -40.32 -0.64
CA PRO A 517 -54.81 -40.86 -0.80
C PRO A 517 -53.70 -39.81 -0.95
N THR A 518 -52.49 -40.24 -0.60
CA THR A 518 -51.24 -39.50 -0.77
C THR A 518 -51.03 -39.11 -2.23
N THR A 519 -51.16 -37.82 -2.55
CA THR A 519 -50.48 -37.24 -3.72
C THR A 519 -48.97 -37.32 -3.50
N PRO A 520 -48.17 -37.71 -4.51
CA PRO A 520 -46.72 -37.66 -4.39
C PRO A 520 -46.28 -36.20 -4.18
N ASP A 521 -45.31 -35.98 -3.29
CA ASP A 521 -44.68 -34.68 -3.11
C ASP A 521 -44.15 -34.16 -4.45
N PRO A 522 -44.26 -32.85 -4.74
CA PRO A 522 -43.59 -32.27 -5.88
C PRO A 522 -42.08 -32.47 -5.69
N ALA A 523 -41.43 -33.12 -6.67
CA ALA A 523 -39.99 -33.31 -6.65
C ALA A 523 -39.28 -31.95 -6.45
N PRO A 524 -38.24 -31.86 -5.61
CA PRO A 524 -37.58 -30.59 -5.32
C PRO A 524 -37.08 -29.96 -6.62
N PRO A 525 -37.21 -28.62 -6.77
CA PRO A 525 -36.88 -27.94 -8.01
C PRO A 525 -35.41 -28.19 -8.34
N GLN A 526 -35.15 -28.85 -9.47
CA GLN A 526 -33.80 -29.14 -9.90
C GLN A 526 -33.10 -27.84 -10.29
N LEU A 527 -31.99 -27.57 -9.60
CA LEU A 527 -31.15 -26.39 -9.84
C LEU A 527 -30.56 -26.46 -11.25
N SER A 528 -30.59 -25.35 -11.98
CA SER A 528 -29.92 -25.23 -13.28
C SER A 528 -28.39 -25.38 -13.14
N GLN A 529 -27.65 -25.56 -14.25
CA GLN A 529 -26.18 -25.66 -14.19
C GLN A 529 -25.52 -24.41 -13.57
N ASP A 530 -26.07 -23.22 -13.82
CA ASP A 530 -25.58 -21.98 -13.21
C ASP A 530 -25.96 -21.88 -11.72
N GLU A 531 -27.18 -22.30 -11.35
CA GLU A 531 -27.57 -22.38 -9.94
C GLU A 531 -26.74 -23.41 -9.16
N GLN A 532 -26.33 -24.52 -9.78
CA GLN A 532 -25.44 -25.52 -9.17
C GLN A 532 -24.04 -24.96 -8.89
N ARG A 533 -23.51 -24.09 -9.76
CA ARG A 533 -22.24 -23.38 -9.52
C ARG A 533 -22.34 -22.42 -8.35
N LEU A 534 -23.42 -21.64 -8.27
CA LEU A 534 -23.65 -20.69 -7.18
C LEU A 534 -23.94 -21.39 -5.84
N ALA A 535 -24.59 -22.56 -5.88
CA ALA A 535 -24.91 -23.37 -4.71
C ALA A 535 -23.67 -23.88 -3.94
N ALA A 536 -22.55 -24.11 -4.63
CA ALA A 536 -21.32 -24.62 -4.02
C ALA A 536 -20.73 -23.68 -2.95
N ASN A 537 -21.01 -22.37 -3.03
CA ASN A 537 -20.48 -21.34 -2.14
C ASN A 537 -21.46 -20.93 -1.02
N CYS A 538 -22.62 -21.57 -0.94
CA CYS A 538 -23.64 -21.20 0.04
C CYS A 538 -23.22 -21.56 1.49
N PRO A 539 -23.52 -20.70 2.48
CA PRO A 539 -23.21 -21.00 3.88
C PRO A 539 -24.02 -22.22 4.36
N PRO A 540 -23.47 -23.03 5.30
CA PRO A 540 -24.20 -24.15 5.88
C PRO A 540 -25.46 -23.65 6.60
N ALA A 541 -26.57 -24.39 6.44
CA ALA A 541 -27.82 -24.08 7.12
C ALA A 541 -27.60 -24.12 8.64
N SER A 542 -27.94 -23.00 9.30
CA SER A 542 -27.83 -22.79 10.75
C SER A 542 -29.18 -22.96 11.43
#